data_AF-A0A853B6L7-F1
#
_entry.id   AF-A0A853B6L7-F1
#
_cell.length_a   1.000
_cell.length_b   1.000
_cell.length_c   1.000
_cell.angle_alpha   90.00
_cell.angle_beta   90.00
_cell.angle_gamma   90.00
#
_symmetry.space_group_name_H-M   'P 1'
#
loop_
_entity.id
_entity.type
_entity.pdbx_description
1 polymer ?
#
loop_
_entity_poly.entity_id
_entity_poly.type
_entity_poly.pdbx_seq_one_letter_code
_entity_poly.pdbx_strand_id
1 'polypeptide(L)'
;MDLRDVVLVGFSMGTGELARYVARYGHERVAKLAFLASLEPFLVARDDFHAAFPEADYVEIDGAPHGLLWTHADEVNTAPTTFLDK
;
A
#
# COMPACT_ATOMS: atom_id res chain seq x y z
N MET A 1 6.62 5.95 -22.03
CA MET A 1 7.83 5.45 -21.34
C MET A 1 7.58 4.00 -20.97
N ASP A 2 8.56 3.10 -21.15
CA ASP A 2 8.46 1.68 -20.78
C ASP A 2 9.10 1.45 -19.40
N LEU A 3 8.43 1.94 -18.36
CA LEU A 3 8.87 1.77 -16.98
C LEU A 3 8.49 0.37 -16.48
N ARG A 4 9.44 -0.31 -15.85
CA ARG A 4 9.29 -1.63 -15.23
C ARG A 4 9.86 -1.60 -13.82
N ASP A 5 9.49 -2.61 -13.05
CA ASP A 5 9.91 -2.78 -11.66
C ASP A 5 9.57 -1.57 -10.78
N VAL A 6 8.43 -0.92 -11.08
CA VAL A 6 8.02 0.27 -10.35
C VAL A 6 7.40 -0.09 -9.00
N VAL A 7 7.62 0.76 -8.01
CA VAL A 7 6.92 0.73 -6.73
C VAL A 7 5.77 1.74 -6.80
N LEU A 8 4.54 1.27 -6.59
CA LEU A 8 3.37 2.15 -6.55
C LEU A 8 2.92 2.34 -5.10
N VAL A 9 2.79 3.59 -4.68
CA VAL A 9 2.35 3.95 -3.32
C VAL A 9 1.11 4.83 -3.43
N GLY A 10 0.00 4.38 -2.83
CA GLY A 10 -1.27 5.09 -2.82
C GLY A 10 -1.60 5.57 -1.42
N PHE A 11 -2.07 6.80 -1.28
CA PHE A 11 -2.58 7.33 -0.01
C PHE A 11 -4.07 7.66 -0.12
N SER A 12 -4.87 7.29 0.89
CA SER A 12 -6.31 7.59 0.93
C SER A 12 -7.00 7.11 -0.35
N MET A 13 -7.77 7.95 -1.04
CA MET A 13 -8.39 7.63 -2.32
C MET A 13 -7.42 7.05 -3.37
N GLY A 14 -6.14 7.44 -3.34
CA GLY A 14 -5.13 6.92 -4.25
C GLY A 14 -4.93 5.41 -4.17
N THR A 15 -5.26 4.77 -3.04
CA THR A 15 -5.20 3.31 -2.91
C THR A 15 -6.21 2.59 -3.81
N GLY A 16 -7.42 3.14 -3.94
CA GLY A 16 -8.45 2.61 -4.83
C GLY A 16 -8.04 2.73 -6.30
N GLU A 17 -7.35 3.80 -6.66
CA GLU A 17 -6.80 3.98 -8.01
C GLU A 17 -5.70 2.95 -8.33
N LEU A 18 -4.85 2.60 -7.36
CA LEU A 18 -3.86 1.52 -7.53
C LEU A 18 -4.52 0.16 -7.67
N ALA A 19 -5.49 -0.17 -6.81
CA ALA A 19 -6.24 -1.42 -6.93
C ALA A 19 -6.94 -1.54 -8.29
N ARG A 20 -7.59 -0.45 -8.73
CA ARG A 20 -8.22 -0.37 -10.05
C ARG A 20 -7.21 -0.50 -11.19
N TYR A 21 -6.03 0.08 -11.05
CA TYR A 21 -4.95 -0.04 -12.04
C TYR A 21 -4.51 -1.50 -12.19
N VAL A 22 -4.17 -2.17 -11.08
CA VAL A 22 -3.73 -3.57 -11.10
C VAL A 22 -4.81 -4.50 -11.63
N ALA A 23 -6.06 -4.33 -11.17
CA ALA A 23 -7.18 -5.14 -11.64
C ALA A 23 -7.44 -5.00 -13.15
N ARG A 24 -7.16 -3.81 -13.72
CA ARG A 24 -7.41 -3.53 -15.14
C ARG A 24 -6.23 -3.88 -16.05
N TYR A 25 -5.00 -3.70 -15.57
CA TYR A 25 -3.81 -3.72 -16.41
C TYR A 25 -2.78 -4.79 -16.02
N GLY A 26 -3.06 -5.57 -14.98
CA GLY A 26 -2.10 -6.51 -14.42
C GLY A 26 -1.02 -5.80 -13.58
N HIS A 27 -0.14 -6.59 -13.00
CA HIS A 27 0.95 -6.13 -12.15
C HIS A 27 2.34 -6.54 -12.69
N GLU A 28 2.46 -6.96 -13.95
CA GLU A 28 3.72 -7.47 -14.53
C GLU A 28 4.84 -6.42 -14.58
N ARG A 29 4.49 -5.13 -14.49
CA ARG A 29 5.45 -4.01 -14.45
C ARG A 29 5.66 -3.45 -13.05
N VAL A 30 4.92 -3.94 -12.06
CA VAL A 30 4.89 -3.42 -10.70
C VAL A 30 5.66 -4.40 -9.83
N ALA A 31 6.80 -3.96 -9.31
CA ALA A 31 7.58 -4.78 -8.38
C ALA A 31 6.86 -4.87 -7.04
N LYS A 32 6.23 -3.78 -6.60
CA LYS A 32 5.71 -3.61 -5.24
C LYS A 32 4.53 -2.63 -5.20
N LEU A 33 3.55 -2.89 -4.34
CA LEU A 33 2.43 -2.00 -4.05
C LEU A 33 2.32 -1.70 -2.56
N ALA A 34 2.17 -0.42 -2.19
CA ALA A 34 1.92 -0.01 -0.82
C ALA A 34 0.64 0.85 -0.73
N PHE A 35 -0.17 0.55 0.29
CA PHE A 35 -1.46 1.16 0.54
C PHE A 35 -1.40 1.89 1.88
N LEU A 36 -1.40 3.23 1.87
CA LEU A 36 -1.26 4.07 3.06
C LEU A 36 -2.60 4.73 3.41
N ALA A 37 -3.05 4.59 4.66
CA ALA A 37 -4.34 5.08 5.15
C ALA A 37 -5.46 4.96 4.11
N SER A 38 -5.66 3.74 3.63
CA SER A 38 -6.75 3.43 2.71
C SER A 38 -8.08 3.84 3.36
N LEU A 39 -9.01 4.39 2.57
CA LEU A 39 -10.31 4.91 3.04
C LEU A 39 -11.12 3.88 3.85
N GLU A 40 -10.79 2.60 3.71
CA GLU A 40 -11.29 1.54 4.57
C GLU A 40 -10.11 0.60 4.94
N PRO A 41 -9.92 0.28 6.24
CA PRO A 41 -9.08 -0.85 6.67
C PRO A 41 -9.43 -2.17 5.96
N PHE A 42 -10.66 -2.26 5.41
CA PHE A 42 -11.20 -3.44 4.74
C PHE A 42 -10.46 -3.90 3.48
N LEU A 43 -9.76 -3.07 2.71
CA LEU A 43 -9.16 -3.59 1.47
C LEU A 43 -7.86 -4.37 1.68
N VAL A 44 -7.12 -4.11 2.76
CA VAL A 44 -5.82 -4.76 3.04
C VAL A 44 -5.94 -5.75 4.20
N ALA A 45 -6.82 -5.47 5.18
CA ALA A 45 -7.07 -6.35 6.32
C ALA A 45 -8.22 -7.35 6.09
N ARG A 46 -8.73 -7.48 4.86
CA ARG A 46 -9.69 -8.54 4.56
C ARG A 46 -9.01 -9.85 4.22
N ASP A 47 -9.66 -10.92 4.66
CA ASP A 47 -9.24 -12.30 4.42
C ASP A 47 -9.04 -12.59 2.93
N ASP A 48 -9.80 -11.96 2.03
CA ASP A 48 -9.66 -12.15 0.58
C ASP A 48 -8.41 -11.49 0.01
N PHE A 49 -8.04 -10.31 0.48
CA PHE A 49 -6.79 -9.65 0.10
C PHE A 49 -5.58 -10.43 0.60
N HIS A 50 -5.58 -10.85 1.87
CA HIS A 50 -4.48 -11.65 2.41
C HIS A 50 -4.42 -13.06 1.78
N ALA A 51 -5.57 -13.63 1.38
CA ALA A 51 -5.57 -14.88 0.61
C ALA A 51 -5.02 -14.70 -0.81
N ALA A 52 -5.27 -13.54 -1.45
CA ALA A 52 -4.74 -13.22 -2.77
C ALA A 52 -3.26 -12.83 -2.75
N PHE A 53 -2.81 -12.20 -1.66
CA PHE A 53 -1.45 -11.73 -1.42
C PHE A 53 -0.96 -12.22 -0.05
N PRO A 54 -0.66 -13.52 0.10
CA PRO A 54 -0.21 -14.09 1.38
C PRO A 54 1.12 -13.50 1.87
N GLU A 55 1.91 -12.92 0.97
CA GLU A 55 3.13 -12.19 1.25
C GLU A 55 2.91 -10.74 1.72
N ALA A 56 1.67 -10.23 1.72
CA ALA A 56 1.40 -8.86 2.11
C ALA A 56 1.54 -8.66 3.63
N ASP A 57 2.32 -7.63 4.01
CA ASP A 57 2.41 -7.18 5.39
C ASP A 57 1.31 -6.15 5.69
N TYR A 58 0.69 -6.27 6.86
CA TYR A 58 -0.16 -5.24 7.42
C TYR A 58 0.55 -4.57 8.61
N VAL A 59 0.62 -3.24 8.58
CA VAL A 59 1.20 -2.43 9.65
C VAL A 59 0.15 -1.44 10.14
N GLU A 60 -0.23 -1.56 11.40
CA GLU A 60 -1.07 -0.59 12.09
C GLU A 60 -0.17 0.44 12.79
N ILE A 61 -0.48 1.72 12.62
CA ILE A 61 0.18 2.81 13.37
C ILE A 61 -0.79 3.26 14.46
N ASP A 62 -0.46 2.89 15.69
CA ASP A 62 -1.32 3.13 16.85
C ASP A 62 -1.65 4.62 17.02
N GLY A 63 -2.92 4.93 17.27
CA GLY A 63 -3.42 6.30 17.45
C GLY A 63 -3.37 7.21 16.21
N ALA A 64 -2.93 6.72 15.05
CA ALA A 64 -2.73 7.58 13.89
C ALA A 64 -4.05 8.01 13.22
N PRO A 65 -4.29 9.32 13.01
CA PRO A 65 -5.44 9.80 12.26
C PRO A 65 -5.24 9.60 10.76
N HIS A 66 -6.28 9.85 9.94
CA HIS A 66 -6.15 9.77 8.47
C HIS A 66 -5.02 10.64 7.90
N GLY A 67 -4.68 11.74 8.57
CA GLY A 67 -3.52 12.59 8.29
C GLY A 67 -2.19 12.08 8.86
N LEU A 68 -2.02 10.77 9.02
CA LEU A 68 -0.82 10.13 9.59
C LEU A 68 0.49 10.52 8.90
N LEU A 69 0.46 10.84 7.60
CA LEU A 69 1.66 11.28 6.86
C LEU A 69 2.27 12.56 7.46
N TRP A 70 1.49 13.35 8.20
CA TRP A 70 1.94 14.57 8.88
C TRP A 70 2.11 14.37 10.39
N THR A 71 1.18 13.67 11.02
CA THR A 71 1.13 13.54 12.49
C THR A 71 2.04 12.43 13.02
N HIS A 72 2.33 11.44 12.19
CA HIS A 72 3.09 10.21 12.50
C HIS A 72 4.10 9.93 11.37
N ALA A 73 4.71 10.99 10.83
CA ALA A 73 5.56 10.91 9.65
C ALA A 73 6.76 9.98 9.87
N ASP A 74 7.32 9.94 11.08
CA ASP A 74 8.47 9.11 11.40
C ASP A 74 8.08 7.62 11.45
N GLU A 75 6.95 7.27 12.07
CA GLU A 75 6.44 5.89 12.03
C GLU A 75 6.11 5.47 10.60
N VAL A 76 5.43 6.37 9.86
CA VAL A 76 5.07 6.14 8.45
C VAL A 76 6.30 5.97 7.57
N ASN A 77 7.42 6.67 7.80
CA ASN A 77 8.61 6.55 6.96
C ASN A 77 9.44 5.29 7.28
N THR A 78 9.29 4.74 8.48
CA THR A 78 9.99 3.52 8.89
C THR A 78 9.47 2.29 8.14
N ALA A 79 8.16 2.16 7.97
CA ALA A 79 7.55 1.00 7.31
C ALA A 79 7.93 0.84 5.81
N PRO A 80 7.92 1.90 4.98
CA PRO A 80 8.36 1.87 3.58
C PRO A 80 9.83 1.50 3.43
N THR A 81 10.70 1.89 4.36
CA THR A 81 12.13 1.55 4.28
C THR A 81 12.31 0.03 4.35
N THR A 82 11.66 -0.62 5.32
CA THR A 82 11.65 -2.08 5.44
C THR A 82 11.01 -2.74 4.22
N PHE A 83 9.93 -2.16 3.71
CA PHE A 83 9.23 -2.68 2.53
C PHE A 83 10.09 -2.61 1.25
N LEU A 84 10.89 -1.55 1.09
CA LEU A 84 11.75 -1.38 -0.07
C LEU A 84 12.96 -2.33 -0.05
N ASP A 85 13.44 -2.70 1.13
CA ASP A 85 14.61 -3.57 1.31
C ASP A 85 14.33 -5.08 1.17
N LYS A 86 13.05 -5.51 1.22
CA LYS A 86 12.63 -6.90 0.98
C LYS A 86 12.77 -7.33 -0.48
#